data_AF-A0A7K2E0Y9-F1
#
_entry.id   AF-A0A7K2E0Y9-F1
#
_cell.length_a   1.000
_cell.length_b   1.000
_cell.length_c   1.000
_cell.angle_alpha   90.00
_cell.angle_beta   90.00
_cell.angle_gamma   90.00
#
_symmetry.space_group_name_H-M   'P 1'
#
loop_
_entity.id
_entity.type
_entity.pdbx_description
1 polymer ?
#
loop_
_entity_poly.entity_id
_entity_poly.type
_entity_poly.pdbx_seq_one_letter_code
_entity_poly.pdbx_strand_id
1 'polypeptide(L)'
;MTLDKLLFKTEGRINRSQWWLGQVLTILVAGVLSYIFHFSIPLELTWKIFSIHNLTIGAIIGIAVFWMHLSLNIKRWRDIGRHPGWTFLGYIPLIGQLLTISVCGFFPSE
;
A
#
# COMPACT_ATOMS: atom_id res chain seq x y z
N MET A 1 -3.17 -5.82 -17.44
CA MET A 1 -2.53 -4.77 -16.61
C MET A 1 -1.11 -5.23 -16.30
N THR A 2 -0.09 -4.39 -16.44
CA THR A 2 1.29 -4.70 -15.99
C THR A 2 1.48 -4.34 -14.51
N LEU A 3 2.50 -4.89 -13.84
CA LEU A 3 2.76 -4.61 -12.42
C LEU A 3 3.08 -3.13 -12.15
N ASP A 4 3.88 -2.49 -13.00
CA ASP A 4 4.14 -1.05 -12.92
C ASP A 4 2.84 -0.23 -12.94
N LYS A 5 1.98 -0.48 -13.92
CA LYS A 5 0.68 0.20 -14.04
C LYS A 5 -0.25 -0.14 -12.88
N LEU A 6 -0.17 -1.36 -12.33
CA LEU A 6 -0.99 -1.78 -11.21
C LEU A 6 -0.57 -1.13 -9.89
N LEU A 7 0.72 -1.01 -9.62
CA LEU A 7 1.23 -0.58 -8.31
C LEU A 7 1.62 0.90 -8.26
N PHE A 8 2.11 1.49 -9.34
CA PHE A 8 2.73 2.83 -9.28
C PHE A 8 2.01 3.93 -10.08
N LYS A 9 1.07 3.54 -10.94
CA LYS A 9 0.27 4.48 -11.73
C LYS A 9 -1.11 4.65 -11.11
N THR A 10 -1.62 5.87 -11.11
CA THR A 10 -2.96 6.15 -10.55
C THR A 10 -4.05 6.07 -11.60
N GLU A 11 -3.70 6.05 -12.89
CA GLU A 11 -4.60 6.10 -14.04
C GLU A 11 -5.32 4.76 -14.28
N GLY A 12 -6.53 4.84 -14.85
CA GLY A 12 -7.34 3.67 -15.18
C GLY A 12 -8.25 3.20 -14.05
N ARG A 13 -8.76 1.97 -14.22
CA ARG A 13 -9.70 1.28 -13.35
C ARG A 13 -9.21 -0.13 -13.08
N ILE A 14 -9.49 -0.66 -11.89
CA ILE A 14 -9.17 -2.05 -11.53
C ILE A 14 -10.37 -2.72 -10.90
N ASN A 15 -10.62 -3.97 -11.30
CA ASN A 15 -11.65 -4.79 -10.68
C ASN A 15 -11.20 -5.32 -9.30
N ARG A 16 -12.12 -5.97 -8.57
CA ARG A 16 -11.85 -6.51 -7.22
C ARG A 16 -10.68 -7.48 -7.15
N SER A 17 -10.50 -8.36 -8.16
CA SER A 17 -9.43 -9.37 -8.15
C SER A 17 -8.06 -8.72 -8.29
N GLN A 18 -7.95 -7.69 -9.14
CA GLN A 18 -6.74 -6.90 -9.32
C GLN A 18 -6.44 -6.04 -8.09
N TRP A 19 -7.47 -5.50 -7.43
CA TRP A 19 -7.31 -4.78 -6.17
C TRP A 19 -6.76 -5.70 -5.07
N TRP A 20 -7.37 -6.88 -4.84
CA TRP A 20 -6.86 -7.86 -3.87
C TRP A 20 -5.45 -8.33 -4.17
N LEU A 21 -5.16 -8.66 -5.43
CA LEU A 21 -3.80 -9.03 -5.85
C LEU A 21 -2.82 -7.89 -5.54
N GLY A 22 -3.19 -6.65 -5.86
CA GLY A 22 -2.38 -5.47 -5.55
C GLY A 22 -2.14 -5.29 -4.05
N GLN A 23 -3.15 -5.50 -3.22
CA GLN A 23 -3.01 -5.40 -1.76
C GLN A 23 -2.06 -6.47 -1.22
N VAL A 24 -2.21 -7.72 -1.67
CA VAL A 24 -1.30 -8.81 -1.28
C VAL A 24 0.14 -8.52 -1.73
N LEU A 25 0.34 -8.08 -2.98
CA LEU A 25 1.66 -7.71 -3.48
C LEU A 25 2.27 -6.55 -2.68
N THR A 26 1.46 -5.55 -2.31
CA THR A 26 1.91 -4.41 -1.50
C THR A 26 2.39 -4.87 -0.13
N ILE A 27 1.64 -5.76 0.53
CA ILE A 27 2.01 -6.35 1.83
C ILE A 27 3.29 -7.21 1.69
N LEU A 28 3.40 -8.02 0.64
CA LEU A 28 4.58 -8.85 0.40
C LEU A 28 5.83 -8.00 0.16
N VAL A 29 5.74 -6.96 -0.67
CA VAL A 29 6.85 -6.03 -0.91
C VAL A 29 7.25 -5.33 0.38
N ALA A 30 6.28 -4.84 1.17
CA ALA A 30 6.55 -4.23 2.47
C ALA A 30 7.29 -5.20 3.40
N GLY A 31 6.78 -6.42 3.56
CA GLY A 31 7.34 -7.43 4.44
C GLY A 31 8.76 -7.86 4.03
N VAL A 32 8.99 -8.08 2.73
CA VAL A 32 10.31 -8.44 2.20
C VAL A 32 11.32 -7.31 2.41
N LEU A 33 10.95 -6.07 2.08
CA LEU A 33 11.84 -4.92 2.27
C LEU A 33 12.16 -4.69 3.75
N SER A 34 11.16 -4.79 4.63
CA SER A 34 11.36 -4.69 6.09
C SER A 34 12.22 -5.83 6.64
N TYR A 35 12.04 -7.06 6.14
CA TYR A 35 12.85 -8.21 6.53
C TYR A 35 14.32 -8.02 6.12
N ILE A 36 14.58 -7.74 4.85
CA ILE A 36 15.93 -7.49 4.33
C ILE A 36 16.60 -6.38 5.13
N PHE A 37 15.87 -5.28 5.38
CA PHE A 37 16.37 -4.18 6.18
C PHE A 37 16.75 -4.60 7.60
N HIS A 38 15.84 -5.26 8.32
CA HIS A 38 16.08 -5.69 9.71
C HIS A 38 17.32 -6.59 9.84
N PHE A 39 17.53 -7.51 8.90
CA PHE A 39 18.63 -8.47 8.94
C PHE A 39 19.93 -7.98 8.29
N SER A 40 19.93 -6.79 7.67
CA SER A 40 21.14 -6.19 7.09
C SER A 40 22.03 -5.44 8.09
N ILE A 41 21.55 -5.23 9.32
CA ILE A 41 22.27 -4.51 10.38
C ILE A 41 22.74 -5.52 11.43
N PRO A 42 24.05 -5.63 11.72
CA PRO A 42 24.56 -6.49 12.78
C PRO A 42 23.95 -6.14 14.15
N LEU A 43 23.59 -7.16 14.94
CA LEU A 43 22.91 -7.01 16.24
C LEU A 43 23.66 -6.09 17.21
N GLU A 44 24.99 -6.09 17.16
CA GLU A 44 25.87 -5.26 17.99
C GLU A 44 25.77 -3.76 17.66
N LEU A 45 25.35 -3.44 16.43
CA LEU A 45 25.22 -2.08 15.91
C LEU A 45 23.79 -1.55 16.03
N THR A 46 22.82 -2.46 16.19
CA THR A 46 21.38 -2.15 16.28
C THR A 46 21.12 -1.09 17.35
N TRP A 47 21.61 -1.28 18.58
CA TRP A 47 21.36 -0.33 19.68
C TRP A 47 22.06 1.03 19.53
N LYS A 48 23.14 1.14 18.73
CA LYS A 48 23.92 2.38 18.54
C LYS A 48 23.51 3.23 17.34
N ILE A 49 22.98 2.62 16.28
CA ILE A 49 22.59 3.30 15.02
C ILE A 49 21.09 3.67 14.99
N PHE A 50 20.38 3.37 16.08
CA PHE A 50 18.92 3.19 16.09
C PHE A 50 18.05 4.39 15.71
N SER A 51 18.61 5.59 15.56
CA SER A 51 17.81 6.81 15.38
C SER A 51 17.60 7.21 13.91
N ILE A 52 18.64 7.66 13.20
CA ILE A 52 18.46 8.33 11.92
C ILE A 52 18.42 7.34 10.74
N HIS A 53 19.31 6.36 10.71
CA HIS A 53 19.39 5.41 9.59
C HIS A 53 18.11 4.58 9.44
N ASN A 54 17.61 4.04 10.56
CA ASN A 54 16.34 3.31 10.60
C ASN A 54 15.15 4.18 10.21
N LEU A 55 15.14 5.44 10.64
CA LEU A 55 14.08 6.38 10.29
C LEU A 55 14.09 6.70 8.79
N THR A 56 15.25 6.94 8.19
CA THR A 56 15.36 7.29 6.77
C THR A 56 14.93 6.13 5.87
N ILE A 57 15.45 4.91 6.11
CA ILE A 57 15.10 3.75 5.26
C ILE A 57 13.66 3.32 5.51
N GLY A 58 13.21 3.33 6.76
CA GLY A 58 11.80 3.09 7.10
C GLY A 58 10.87 4.08 6.41
N ALA A 59 11.23 5.36 6.35
CA ALA A 59 10.45 6.38 5.64
C ALA A 59 10.42 6.12 4.13
N ILE A 60 11.53 5.73 3.50
CA ILE A 60 11.57 5.41 2.06
C ILE A 60 10.64 4.23 1.74
N ILE A 61 10.75 3.14 2.51
CA ILE A 61 9.87 1.96 2.34
C ILE A 61 8.42 2.36 2.59
N GLY A 62 8.15 3.13 3.65
CA GLY A 62 6.83 3.61 4.01
C GLY A 62 6.19 4.45 2.90
N ILE A 63 6.93 5.38 2.30
CA ILE A 63 6.46 6.20 1.17
C ILE A 63 6.16 5.33 -0.05
N ALA A 64 7.02 4.36 -0.38
CA ALA A 64 6.79 3.45 -1.50
C ALA A 64 5.52 2.61 -1.30
N VAL A 65 5.35 2.03 -0.11
CA VAL A 65 4.17 1.23 0.25
C VAL A 65 2.90 2.08 0.27
N PHE A 66 2.99 3.29 0.83
CA PHE A 66 1.90 4.26 0.82
C PHE A 66 1.48 4.60 -0.61
N TRP A 67 2.43 4.85 -1.51
CA TRP A 67 2.13 5.15 -2.91
C TRP A 67 1.46 3.98 -3.64
N MET A 68 1.91 2.75 -3.37
CA MET A 68 1.27 1.55 -3.92
C MET A 68 -0.19 1.43 -3.45
N HIS A 69 -0.41 1.57 -2.15
CA HIS A 69 -1.75 1.51 -1.56
C HIS A 69 -2.66 2.63 -2.10
N LEU A 70 -2.15 3.85 -2.22
CA LEU A 70 -2.86 5.00 -2.79
C LEU A 70 -3.26 4.74 -4.25
N SER A 71 -2.33 4.26 -5.06
CA SER A 71 -2.54 3.97 -6.49
C SER A 71 -3.63 2.93 -6.70
N LEU A 72 -3.65 1.86 -5.90
CA LEU A 72 -4.66 0.79 -5.98
C LEU A 72 -6.06 1.31 -5.61
N ASN A 73 -6.18 2.01 -4.49
CA ASN A 73 -7.47 2.50 -4.01
C ASN A 73 -8.05 3.58 -4.93
N ILE A 74 -7.23 4.49 -5.46
CA ILE A 74 -7.69 5.49 -6.43
C ILE A 74 -8.35 4.81 -7.63
N LYS A 75 -7.69 3.80 -8.21
CA LYS A 75 -8.23 3.08 -9.38
C LYS A 75 -9.48 2.31 -9.04
N ARG A 76 -9.56 1.71 -7.85
CA ARG A 76 -10.74 0.94 -7.44
C ARG A 76 -11.93 1.83 -7.11
N TRP A 77 -11.73 2.97 -6.45
CA TRP A 77 -12.81 3.93 -6.22
C TRP A 77 -13.39 4.48 -7.54
N ARG A 78 -12.54 4.73 -8.54
CA ARG A 78 -13.00 5.11 -9.90
C ARG A 78 -13.75 4.00 -10.63
N ASP A 79 -13.44 2.75 -10.34
CA ASP A 79 -14.12 1.57 -10.91
C ASP A 79 -15.52 1.36 -10.30
N ILE A 80 -15.75 1.85 -9.08
CA ILE A 80 -17.07 1.87 -8.40
C ILE A 80 -17.83 3.19 -8.70
N GLY A 81 -17.39 3.97 -9.69
CA GLY A 81 -18.02 5.26 -10.02
C GLY A 81 -17.89 6.33 -8.93
N ARG A 82 -17.00 6.17 -7.94
CA ARG A 82 -16.75 7.16 -6.87
C ARG A 82 -15.56 8.06 -7.19
N HIS A 83 -15.55 9.22 -6.55
CA HIS A 83 -14.44 10.16 -6.65
C HIS A 83 -13.14 9.56 -6.03
N PRO A 84 -11.94 9.73 -6.63
CA PRO A 84 -10.69 9.17 -6.11
C PRO A 84 -10.36 9.52 -4.65
N GLY A 85 -10.81 10.69 -4.20
CA GLY A 85 -10.61 11.18 -2.83
C GLY A 85 -11.22 10.29 -1.74
N TRP A 86 -12.15 9.40 -2.07
CA TRP A 86 -12.64 8.39 -1.13
C TRP A 86 -11.54 7.46 -0.62
N THR A 87 -10.40 7.38 -1.33
CA THR A 87 -9.20 6.69 -0.86
C THR A 87 -8.75 7.17 0.52
N PHE A 88 -8.93 8.45 0.85
CA PHE A 88 -8.49 9.00 2.13
C PHE A 88 -9.30 8.47 3.32
N LEU A 89 -10.50 7.93 3.10
CA LEU A 89 -11.24 7.23 4.15
C LEU A 89 -10.43 6.04 4.68
N GLY A 90 -9.69 5.33 3.84
CA GLY A 90 -8.83 4.21 4.25
C GLY A 90 -7.75 4.58 5.27
N TYR A 91 -7.45 5.87 5.45
CA TYR A 91 -6.48 6.35 6.45
C TYR A 91 -7.12 6.77 7.78
N ILE A 92 -8.45 6.72 7.89
CA ILE A 92 -9.14 6.82 9.19
C ILE A 92 -8.99 5.45 9.88
N PRO A 93 -8.37 5.38 11.07
CA PRO A 93 -8.13 4.12 11.77
C PRO A 93 -9.42 3.33 11.98
N LEU A 94 -9.32 2.01 11.84
CA LEU A 94 -10.39 1.03 12.04
C LEU A 94 -11.59 1.22 11.08
N ILE A 95 -12.43 2.23 11.31
CA ILE A 95 -13.69 2.42 10.60
C ILE A 95 -13.44 2.67 9.10
N GLY A 96 -12.50 3.56 8.79
CA GLY A 96 -12.17 3.91 7.41
C GLY A 96 -11.56 2.74 6.62
N GLN A 97 -10.72 1.96 7.28
CA GLN A 97 -10.13 0.74 6.72
C GLN A 97 -11.21 -0.32 6.47
N LEU A 98 -12.09 -0.57 7.44
CA LEU A 98 -13.19 -1.53 7.30
C LEU A 98 -14.13 -1.13 6.16
N LEU A 99 -14.48 0.16 6.03
CA LEU A 99 -15.30 0.66 4.93
C LEU A 99 -14.58 0.49 3.58
N THR A 100 -13.30 0.84 3.50
CA THR A 100 -12.52 0.70 2.27
C THR A 100 -12.43 -0.76 1.84
N ILE A 101 -12.13 -1.68 2.76
CA ILE A 101 -12.10 -3.13 2.48
C ILE A 101 -13.47 -3.63 2.06
N SER A 102 -14.53 -3.22 2.76
CA SER A 102 -15.91 -3.64 2.45
C SER A 102 -16.32 -3.23 1.03
N VAL A 103 -16.08 -1.97 0.68
CA VAL A 103 -16.50 -1.42 -0.62
C VAL A 103 -15.53 -1.85 -1.72
N CYS A 104 -14.24 -1.55 -1.60
CA CYS A 104 -13.26 -1.85 -2.63
C CYS A 104 -13.03 -3.36 -2.82
N GLY A 105 -13.10 -4.14 -1.75
CA GLY A 105 -12.81 -5.58 -1.77
C GLY A 105 -13.98 -6.45 -2.25
N PHE A 106 -15.23 -6.05 -2.03
CA PHE A 106 -16.38 -6.93 -2.26
C PHE A 106 -17.42 -6.41 -3.25
N PHE A 107 -17.53 -5.09 -3.48
CA PHE A 107 -18.50 -4.60 -4.46
C PHE A 107 -18.10 -5.05 -5.87
N PRO A 108 -19.07 -5.28 -6.77
CA PRO A 108 -18.77 -5.51 -8.19
C PRO A 108 -18.09 -4.28 -8.83
N SER A 109 -17.48 -4.49 -9.99
CA SER A 109 -17.06 -3.40 -10.88
C SER A 109 -18.29 -2.88 -11.63
N GLU A 110 -18.37 -1.57 -11.85
CA GLU A 110 -19.40 -0.96 -12.71
C GLU A 110 -19.00 -1.00 -14.19
#